data_AF-A8LWB9-F1
#
_entry.id   AF-A8LWB9-F1
#
_cell.length_a   1.000
_cell.length_b   1.000
_cell.length_c   1.000
_cell.angle_alpha   90.00
_cell.angle_beta   90.00
_cell.angle_gamma   90.00
#
_symmetry.space_group_name_H-M   'P 1'
#
loop_
_entity.id
_entity.type
_entity.pdbx_description
1 polymer ?
#
loop_
_entity_poly.entity_id
_entity_poly.type
_entity_poly.pdbx_seq_one_letter_code
_entity_poly.pdbx_strand_id
1 'polypeptide(L)'
;MSRVLPFVAGGALFGAVAGLSFGLGNYTAAWVLWLLYFGVVELTAVLNSRDGDTLSEHVWLWFGLQRRRPGEPPREVTGWVWLRRFALLAFVIWLALHFLTGGLF
;
A
#
# COMPACT_ATOMS: atom_id res chain seq x y z
N MET A 1 -27.92 -16.57 1.62
CA MET A 1 -26.82 -15.93 2.38
C MET A 1 -26.11 -14.96 1.45
N SER A 2 -25.95 -13.69 1.84
CA SER A 2 -25.34 -12.69 0.93
C SER A 2 -23.89 -13.10 0.65
N ARG A 3 -23.45 -12.98 -0.60
CA ARG A 3 -22.05 -13.29 -1.02
C ARG A 3 -21.01 -12.49 -0.22
N VAL A 4 -21.43 -11.48 0.53
CA VAL A 4 -20.61 -10.55 1.33
C VAL A 4 -20.25 -11.12 2.70
N LEU A 5 -21.10 -11.95 3.30
CA LEU A 5 -20.90 -12.51 4.64
C LEU A 5 -19.56 -13.23 4.83
N PRO A 6 -19.09 -14.12 3.94
CA PRO A 6 -17.80 -14.79 4.12
C PRO A 6 -16.61 -13.81 4.06
N PHE A 7 -16.69 -12.75 3.24
CA PHE A 7 -15.63 -11.74 3.17
C PHE A 7 -15.59 -10.87 4.44
N VAL A 8 -16.75 -10.48 4.96
CA VAL A 8 -16.83 -9.71 6.21
C VAL A 8 -16.33 -10.54 7.38
N ALA A 9 -16.76 -11.80 7.50
CA ALA A 9 -16.32 -12.70 8.55
C ALA A 9 -14.81 -12.99 8.46
N GLY A 10 -14.30 -13.27 7.26
CA GLY A 10 -12.89 -13.51 7.01
C GLY A 10 -12.03 -12.27 7.32
N GLY A 11 -12.45 -11.09 6.87
CA GLY A 11 -11.77 -9.82 7.14
C GLY A 11 -11.75 -9.47 8.63
N ALA A 12 -12.87 -9.65 9.32
CA ALA A 12 -12.95 -9.42 10.77
C ALA A 12 -12.04 -10.37 11.56
N LEU A 13 -12.03 -11.66 11.20
CA LEU A 13 -11.14 -12.65 11.81
C LEU A 13 -9.68 -12.29 11.56
N PHE A 14 -9.32 -11.97 10.32
CA PHE A 14 -7.95 -11.62 9.96
C PHE A 14 -7.46 -10.37 10.70
N GLY A 15 -8.30 -9.32 10.73
CA GLY A 15 -8.01 -8.09 11.46
C GLY A 15 -7.85 -8.32 12.96
N ALA A 16 -8.69 -9.17 13.56
CA ALA A 16 -8.57 -9.52 14.97
C ALA A 16 -7.25 -10.27 15.26
N VAL A 17 -6.88 -11.26 14.45
CA VAL A 17 -5.62 -12.01 14.63
C VAL A 17 -4.40 -11.11 14.42
N ALA A 18 -4.41 -10.24 13.41
CA ALA A 18 -3.34 -9.28 13.17
C ALA A 18 -3.22 -8.26 14.32
N GLY A 19 -4.34 -7.71 14.79
CA GLY A 19 -4.37 -6.76 15.90
C GLY A 19 -3.91 -7.37 17.23
N LEU A 20 -4.32 -8.60 17.53
CA LEU A 20 -3.85 -9.35 18.70
C LEU A 20 -2.36 -9.66 18.59
N SER A 21 -1.89 -10.09 17.42
CA SER A 21 -0.47 -10.37 17.20
C SER A 21 0.39 -9.13 17.45
N PHE A 22 -0.07 -7.96 16.96
CA PHE A 22 0.59 -6.68 17.21
C PHE A 22 0.56 -6.30 18.70
N GLY A 23 -0.61 -6.38 19.35
CA GLY A 23 -0.77 -6.01 20.76
C GLY A 23 0.00 -6.91 21.73
N LEU A 24 0.24 -8.17 21.36
CA LEU A 24 1.04 -9.12 22.12
C LEU A 24 2.55 -9.03 21.81
N GLY A 25 2.98 -8.09 20.97
CA GLY A 25 4.39 -7.91 20.60
C GLY A 25 4.91 -8.98 19.64
N ASN A 26 4.05 -9.79 19.04
CA ASN A 26 4.43 -10.75 18.00
C ASN A 26 4.51 -10.06 16.64
N TYR A 27 5.53 -9.24 16.47
CA TYR A 27 5.75 -8.47 15.25
C TYR A 27 5.93 -9.34 14.01
N THR A 28 6.55 -10.52 14.13
CA THR A 28 6.71 -11.45 13.01
C THR A 28 5.35 -11.89 12.47
N ALA A 29 4.43 -12.31 13.35
CA ALA A 29 3.08 -12.67 12.92
C ALA A 29 2.32 -11.46 12.34
N ALA A 30 2.46 -10.28 12.96
CA ALA A 30 1.86 -9.06 12.45
C ALA A 30 2.33 -8.72 11.02
N TRP A 31 3.65 -8.83 10.75
CA TRP A 31 4.22 -8.63 9.43
C TRP A 31 3.73 -9.66 8.41
N VAL A 32 3.74 -10.95 8.76
CA VAL A 32 3.28 -12.03 7.87
C VAL A 32 1.81 -11.85 7.50
N LEU A 33 0.96 -11.57 8.49
CA LEU A 33 -0.47 -11.33 8.25
C LEU A 33 -0.66 -10.09 7.38
N TRP A 34 0.02 -8.98 7.69
CA TRP A 34 -0.07 -7.79 6.86
C TRP A 34 0.33 -8.05 5.40
N LEU A 35 1.44 -8.77 5.16
CA LEU A 35 1.92 -9.11 3.81
C LEU A 35 0.95 -10.02 3.05
N LEU A 36 0.36 -11.01 3.72
CA LEU A 36 -0.65 -11.89 3.10
C LEU A 36 -1.89 -11.10 2.68
N TYR A 37 -2.37 -10.22 3.55
CA TYR A 37 -3.52 -9.37 3.24
C TYR A 37 -3.20 -8.42 2.07
N PHE A 38 -2.05 -7.75 2.13
CA PHE A 38 -1.57 -6.90 1.05
C PHE A 38 -1.52 -7.66 -0.29
N GLY A 39 -0.94 -8.87 -0.31
CA GLY A 39 -0.83 -9.69 -1.51
C GLY A 39 -2.19 -10.06 -2.11
N VAL A 40 -3.18 -10.43 -1.28
CA VAL A 40 -4.53 -10.74 -1.77
C VAL A 40 -5.21 -9.51 -2.37
N VAL A 41 -5.14 -8.35 -1.70
CA VAL A 41 -5.74 -7.12 -2.21
C VAL A 41 -5.08 -6.68 -3.51
N GLU A 42 -3.75 -6.59 -3.53
CA GLU A 42 -3.02 -6.11 -4.71
C GLU A 42 -3.18 -7.07 -5.90
N LEU A 43 -3.08 -8.39 -5.68
CA LEU A 43 -3.25 -9.36 -6.76
C LEU A 43 -4.66 -9.31 -7.35
N THR A 44 -5.69 -9.22 -6.52
CA THR A 44 -7.07 -9.12 -7.01
C THR A 44 -7.31 -7.80 -7.73
N ALA A 45 -6.76 -6.68 -7.24
CA ALA A 45 -6.81 -5.39 -7.91
C ALA A 45 -6.13 -5.44 -9.30
N VAL A 46 -4.93 -6.01 -9.39
CA VAL A 46 -4.19 -6.16 -10.64
C VAL A 46 -4.96 -7.02 -11.64
N LEU A 47 -5.51 -8.16 -11.20
CA LEU A 47 -6.30 -9.06 -12.07
C LEU A 47 -7.63 -8.43 -12.50
N ASN A 48 -8.24 -7.60 -11.67
CA ASN A 48 -9.47 -6.88 -12.00
C ASN A 48 -9.23 -5.71 -12.96
N SER A 49 -8.00 -5.14 -12.97
CA SER A 49 -7.52 -4.10 -13.89
C SER A 49 -8.45 -2.90 -14.01
N ARG A 50 -9.13 -2.51 -12.92
CA ARG A 50 -9.93 -1.27 -12.88
C ARG A 50 -9.08 -0.11 -12.43
N ASP A 51 -9.32 1.04 -13.05
CA ASP A 51 -8.64 2.28 -12.71
C ASP A 51 -8.84 2.63 -11.23
N GLY A 52 -7.72 2.77 -10.51
CA GLY A 52 -7.71 3.17 -9.11
C GLY A 52 -7.89 2.04 -8.10
N ASP A 53 -7.84 0.77 -8.50
CA ASP A 53 -7.92 -0.35 -7.56
C ASP A 53 -6.54 -0.69 -6.93
N THR A 54 -5.43 -0.44 -7.62
CA THR A 54 -4.09 -0.90 -7.17
C THR A 54 -3.42 0.06 -6.20
N LEU A 55 -2.57 -0.45 -5.31
CA LEU A 55 -1.76 0.38 -4.41
C LEU A 55 -0.85 1.32 -5.22
N SER A 56 -0.29 0.85 -6.34
CA SER A 56 0.60 1.64 -7.17
C SER A 56 -0.05 2.94 -7.69
N GLU A 57 -1.31 2.88 -8.12
CA GLU A 57 -2.09 4.04 -8.54
C GLU A 57 -2.35 5.01 -7.38
N HIS A 58 -2.66 4.48 -6.19
CA HIS A 58 -2.81 5.30 -4.99
C HIS A 58 -1.50 6.02 -4.64
N VAL A 59 -0.37 5.32 -4.69
CA VAL A 59 0.96 5.92 -4.48
C VAL A 59 1.21 7.03 -5.52
N TRP A 60 0.87 6.80 -6.79
CA TRP A 60 1.03 7.83 -7.82
C TRP A 60 0.15 9.06 -7.57
N LEU A 61 -1.07 8.87 -7.09
CA LEU A 61 -1.96 9.96 -6.70
C LEU A 61 -1.42 10.72 -5.48
N TRP A 62 -0.96 10.01 -4.45
CA TRP A 62 -0.42 10.56 -3.21
C TRP A 62 0.96 11.17 -3.34
N PHE A 63 1.70 10.90 -4.40
CA PHE A 63 2.98 11.56 -4.68
C PHE A 63 2.97 12.39 -5.97
N GLY A 64 1.81 12.51 -6.61
CA GLY A 64 1.64 13.32 -7.81
C GLY A 64 2.50 12.82 -8.96
N LEU A 65 2.79 11.52 -9.03
CA LEU A 65 3.48 10.87 -10.15
C LEU A 65 2.54 10.65 -11.32
N GLN A 66 1.23 10.52 -11.06
CA GLN A 66 0.22 10.41 -12.10
C GLN A 66 0.05 11.75 -12.82
N ARG A 67 0.30 11.75 -14.13
CA ARG A 67 0.20 12.95 -14.98
C ARG A 67 -1.26 13.35 -15.25
N ARG A 68 -2.19 12.40 -15.19
CA ARG A 68 -3.61 12.57 -15.51
C ARG A 68 -4.49 11.44 -14.93
N ARG A 69 -5.64 11.77 -14.33
CA ARG A 69 -6.79 10.84 -14.20
C ARG A 69 -7.60 10.87 -15.50
N PRO A 70 -8.16 9.74 -15.98
CA PRO A 70 -9.01 9.74 -17.17
C PRO A 70 -10.10 10.83 -17.08
N GLY A 71 -10.15 11.72 -18.07
CA GLY A 71 -11.10 12.85 -18.10
C GLY A 71 -10.66 14.16 -17.43
N GLU A 72 -9.59 14.18 -16.63
CA GLU A 72 -9.11 15.42 -15.96
C GLU A 72 -8.02 16.13 -16.80
N PRO A 73 -7.84 17.46 -16.66
CA PRO A 73 -6.71 18.17 -17.27
C PRO A 73 -5.37 17.69 -16.65
N PRO A 74 -4.23 17.87 -17.36
CA PRO A 74 -2.92 17.52 -16.83
C PRO A 74 -2.66 18.21 -15.49
N ARG A 75 -2.10 17.47 -14.53
CA ARG A 75 -1.79 18.03 -13.21
C ARG A 75 -0.66 19.05 -13.33
N GLU A 76 -0.89 20.25 -12.81
CA GLU A 76 0.16 21.27 -12.70
C GLU A 76 1.24 20.81 -11.72
N VAL A 77 2.51 20.92 -12.12
CA VAL A 77 3.65 20.53 -11.31
C VAL A 77 4.09 21.74 -10.48
N THR A 78 3.60 21.80 -9.25
CA THR A 78 3.96 22.86 -8.29
C THR A 78 5.13 22.43 -7.39
N GLY A 79 5.68 23.37 -6.62
CA GLY A 79 6.73 23.07 -5.62
C GLY A 79 6.30 22.01 -4.59
N TRP A 80 5.02 21.98 -4.21
CA TRP A 80 4.46 20.97 -3.31
C TRP A 80 4.47 19.55 -3.92
N VAL A 81 4.19 19.43 -5.22
CA VAL A 81 4.28 18.15 -5.94
C VAL A 81 5.72 17.65 -5.92
N TRP A 82 6.70 18.53 -6.18
CA TRP A 82 8.10 18.17 -6.12
C TRP A 82 8.53 17.70 -4.74
N LEU A 83 8.14 18.41 -3.67
CA LEU A 83 8.46 18.01 -2.30
C LEU A 83 7.98 16.58 -2.00
N ARG A 84 6.74 16.26 -2.34
CA ARG A 84 6.19 14.90 -2.18
C ARG A 84 7.00 13.86 -2.96
N ARG A 85 7.32 14.13 -4.22
CA ARG A 85 8.13 13.22 -5.05
C ARG A 85 9.52 12.99 -4.46
N PHE A 86 10.18 14.04 -3.97
CA PHE A 86 11.48 13.92 -3.32
C PHE A 86 11.39 13.15 -2.00
N ALA A 87 10.34 13.35 -1.21
CA ALA A 87 10.11 12.58 0.01
C ALA A 87 9.95 11.07 -0.29
N LEU A 88 9.17 10.73 -1.32
CA LEU A 88 9.03 9.34 -1.77
C LEU A 88 10.37 8.77 -2.26
N LEU A 89 11.10 9.52 -3.09
CA LEU A 89 12.40 9.11 -3.62
C LEU A 89 13.38 8.84 -2.48
N ALA A 90 13.50 9.77 -1.53
CA ALA A 90 14.38 9.62 -0.37
C ALA A 90 14.00 8.40 0.47
N PHE A 91 12.70 8.20 0.72
CA PHE A 91 12.22 7.02 1.46
C PHE A 91 12.55 5.71 0.75
N VAL A 92 12.33 5.62 -0.56
CA VAL A 92 12.60 4.40 -1.35
C VAL A 92 14.10 4.12 -1.42
N ILE A 93 14.93 5.14 -1.62
CA ILE A 93 16.40 5.02 -1.62
C ILE A 93 16.85 4.53 -0.25
N TRP A 94 16.42 5.18 0.82
CA TRP A 94 16.75 4.79 2.19
C TRP A 94 16.33 3.35 2.46
N LEU A 95 15.08 2.99 2.17
CA LEU A 95 14.55 1.64 2.42
C LEU A 95 15.34 0.57 1.66
N ALA A 96 15.68 0.83 0.39
CA ALA A 96 16.49 -0.08 -0.41
C ALA A 96 17.90 -0.24 0.18
N LEU A 97 18.57 0.87 0.52
CA LEU A 97 19.88 0.82 1.15
C LEU A 97 19.84 0.12 2.51
N HIS A 98 18.82 0.39 3.32
CA HIS A 98 18.63 -0.21 4.64
C HIS A 98 18.51 -1.73 4.53
N PHE A 99 17.74 -2.25 3.58
CA PHE A 99 17.66 -3.69 3.32
C PHE A 99 18.96 -4.28 2.77
N LEU A 100 19.62 -3.60 1.82
CA LEU A 100 20.86 -4.11 1.21
C LEU A 100 22.05 -4.13 2.17
N THR A 101 22.06 -3.23 3.15
CA THR A 101 23.18 -3.05 4.08
C THR A 101 22.89 -3.62 5.46
N GLY A 102 21.69 -4.15 5.70
CA GLY A 102 21.28 -4.66 7.01
C GLY A 102 21.12 -3.56 8.07
N GLY A 103 20.80 -2.34 7.64
CA GLY A 103 20.52 -1.20 8.50
C GLY A 103 21.72 -0.39 8.97
N LEU A 104 22.83 -0.44 8.24
CA LEU A 104 24.01 0.38 8.51
C LEU A 104 23.82 1.87 8.19
N PHE A 105 22.78 2.21 7.42
CA PHE A 105 22.43 3.57 7.00
C PHE A 105 20.92 3.83 7.17
#